data_AF-A0A969TNB1-F1
#
_entry.id   AF-A0A969TNB1-F1
#
_cell.length_a   1.000
_cell.length_b   1.000
_cell.length_c   1.000
_cell.angle_alpha   90.00
_cell.angle_beta   90.00
_cell.angle_gamma   90.00
#
_symmetry.space_group_name_H-M   'P 1'
#
loop_
_entity.id
_entity.type
_entity.pdbx_description
1 polymer ?
#
loop_
_entity_poly.entity_id
_entity_poly.type
_entity_poly.pdbx_seq_one_letter_code
_entity_poly.pdbx_strand_id
1 'polypeptide(L)'
;MDSCIGIYEFDLASSQYEGLVGYYQLENPNHAIGDFTVINDNEYLVIERDGGQGDTAQFKKIFKVDFSHRDANGFVAKEEVVDLLNVHDPDDLNGDGSNIFTFPFVTIENVLVIDSQTILVANDNNYPFSIGRLPAIDNNEIIVLQLDTPLHLDPRVGQQSVAVS
;
A
#
# COMPACT_ATOMS: atom_id res chain seq x y z
N MET A 1 14.16 -2.50 -19.93
CA MET A 1 13.15 -3.04 -19.01
C MET A 1 13.23 -2.18 -17.75
N ASP A 2 12.84 -0.90 -17.85
CA ASP A 2 13.43 0.13 -16.98
C ASP A 2 12.48 0.60 -15.86
N SER A 3 11.40 -0.13 -15.58
CA SER A 3 10.39 0.28 -14.59
C SER A 3 9.77 -0.93 -13.88
N CYS A 4 10.59 -1.85 -13.38
CA CYS A 4 10.10 -3.02 -12.67
C CYS A 4 10.95 -3.37 -11.45
N ILE A 5 10.33 -4.03 -10.48
CA ILE A 5 10.98 -4.59 -9.30
C ILE A 5 10.84 -6.11 -9.37
N GLY A 6 11.96 -6.83 -9.26
CA GLY A 6 11.96 -8.29 -9.21
C GLY A 6 11.49 -8.79 -7.85
N ILE A 7 10.62 -9.78 -7.86
CA ILE A 7 10.12 -10.42 -6.65
C ILE A 7 10.79 -11.79 -6.52
N TYR A 8 11.42 -12.03 -5.37
CA TYR A 8 12.20 -13.24 -5.12
C TYR A 8 11.60 -14.03 -3.96
N GLU A 9 11.65 -15.35 -4.08
CA GLU A 9 11.31 -16.28 -3.00
C GLU A 9 12.57 -16.60 -2.19
N PHE A 10 12.42 -16.61 -0.87
CA PHE A 10 13.48 -16.97 0.07
C PHE A 10 13.00 -18.11 0.97
N ASP A 11 13.68 -19.25 0.91
CA ASP A 11 13.40 -20.40 1.77
C ASP A 11 14.15 -20.28 3.10
N LEU A 12 13.39 -20.35 4.18
CA LEU A 12 13.93 -20.25 5.54
C LEU A 12 14.71 -21.51 5.95
N ALA A 13 14.31 -22.70 5.47
CA ALA A 13 14.94 -23.95 5.87
C ALA A 13 16.37 -24.06 5.34
N SER A 14 16.58 -23.69 4.08
CA SER A 14 17.89 -23.63 3.43
C SER A 14 18.61 -22.29 3.61
N SER A 15 17.89 -21.23 4.01
CA SER A 15 18.41 -19.84 4.07
C SER A 15 18.92 -19.36 2.72
N GLN A 16 18.23 -19.69 1.63
CA GLN A 16 18.60 -19.34 0.26
C GLN A 16 17.44 -18.70 -0.49
N TYR A 17 17.77 -17.85 -1.46
CA TYR A 17 16.81 -17.43 -2.48
C TYR A 17 16.56 -18.59 -3.45
N GLU A 18 15.30 -19.01 -3.60
CA GLU A 18 14.92 -20.07 -4.54
C GLU A 18 14.79 -19.56 -5.97
N GLY A 19 14.64 -18.24 -6.14
CA GLY A 19 14.70 -17.58 -7.44
C GLY A 19 13.70 -16.45 -7.60
N LEU A 20 13.65 -15.93 -8.82
CA LEU A 20 12.70 -14.91 -9.25
C LEU A 20 11.33 -15.55 -9.48
N VAL A 21 10.30 -15.05 -8.80
CA VAL A 21 8.92 -15.55 -8.90
C VAL A 21 8.00 -14.64 -9.71
N GLY A 22 8.40 -13.39 -9.94
CA GLY A 22 7.68 -12.47 -10.82
C GLY A 22 8.26 -11.07 -10.81
N TYR A 23 7.61 -10.17 -11.55
CA TYR A 23 7.94 -8.75 -11.58
C TYR A 23 6.75 -7.91 -11.16
N TYR A 24 7.00 -6.91 -10.32
CA TYR A 24 6.10 -5.80 -10.10
C TYR A 24 6.38 -4.71 -11.13
N GLN A 25 5.38 -4.31 -11.91
CA GLN A 25 5.48 -3.20 -12.87
C GLN A 25 5.21 -1.89 -12.14
N LEU A 26 6.17 -0.96 -12.10
CA LEU A 26 5.94 0.40 -11.60
C LEU A 26 5.11 1.19 -12.61
N GLU A 27 4.25 2.10 -12.13
CA GLU A 27 3.57 3.09 -12.98
C GLU A 27 4.57 4.11 -13.55
N ASN A 28 5.64 4.38 -12.81
CA ASN A 28 6.72 5.25 -13.25
C ASN A 28 8.08 4.76 -12.72
N PRO A 29 9.17 4.79 -13.51
CA PRO A 29 10.50 4.40 -13.06
C PRO A 29 11.05 5.17 -11.86
N ASN A 30 10.53 6.38 -11.59
CA ASN A 30 10.95 7.21 -10.46
C ASN A 30 10.10 7.02 -9.21
N HIS A 31 9.10 6.14 -9.25
CA HIS A 31 8.35 5.77 -8.05
C HIS A 31 9.14 4.79 -7.19
N ALA A 32 8.74 4.69 -5.92
CA ALA A 32 9.21 3.65 -5.03
C ALA A 32 8.04 2.92 -4.39
N ILE A 33 8.30 1.70 -3.94
CA ILE A 33 7.37 0.96 -3.10
C ILE A 33 7.58 1.28 -1.62
N GLY A 34 6.48 1.35 -0.87
CA GLY A 34 6.50 1.64 0.57
C GLY A 34 6.43 0.39 1.45
N ASP A 35 5.61 -0.58 1.05
CA ASP A 35 5.40 -1.84 1.78
C ASP A 35 4.84 -2.91 0.83
N PHE A 36 4.91 -4.18 1.25
CA PHE A 36 4.42 -5.36 0.53
C PHE A 36 3.80 -6.35 1.53
N THR A 37 2.48 -6.33 1.69
CA THR A 37 1.76 -7.05 2.76
C THR A 37 0.89 -8.17 2.21
N VAL A 38 0.84 -9.30 2.92
CA VAL A 38 0.08 -10.49 2.52
C VAL A 38 -1.43 -10.30 2.64
N ILE A 39 -2.19 -10.84 1.69
CA ILE A 39 -3.65 -11.03 1.75
C ILE A 39 -3.95 -12.53 1.89
N ASN A 40 -3.33 -13.36 1.04
CA ASN A 40 -3.40 -14.81 1.06
C ASN A 40 -2.16 -15.42 0.40
N ASP A 41 -2.18 -16.72 0.09
CA ASP A 41 -1.04 -17.43 -0.51
C ASP A 41 -0.55 -16.82 -1.84
N ASN A 42 -1.42 -16.12 -2.60
CA ASN A 42 -1.09 -15.59 -3.94
C ASN A 42 -1.30 -14.10 -4.11
N GLU A 43 -2.05 -13.43 -3.21
CA GLU A 43 -2.39 -12.01 -3.33
C GLU A 43 -1.74 -11.17 -2.23
N TYR A 44 -1.31 -9.97 -2.60
CA TYR A 44 -0.60 -9.03 -1.71
C TYR A 44 -1.00 -7.59 -2.00
N LEU A 45 -0.90 -6.71 -1.00
CA LEU A 45 -1.01 -5.26 -1.15
C LEU A 45 0.38 -4.63 -1.26
N VAL A 46 0.52 -3.65 -2.14
CA VAL A 46 1.77 -2.92 -2.39
C VAL A 46 1.47 -1.43 -2.36
N ILE A 47 2.19 -0.67 -1.54
CA ILE A 47 2.19 0.79 -1.63
C ILE A 47 3.13 1.21 -2.74
N GLU A 48 2.70 2.06 -3.66
CA GLU A 48 3.56 2.73 -4.64
C GLU A 48 3.34 4.25 -4.58
N ARG A 49 4.44 5.00 -4.57
CA ARG A 49 4.40 6.44 -4.37
C ARG A 49 5.49 7.18 -5.16
N ASP A 50 5.20 8.42 -5.52
CA ASP A 50 6.21 9.36 -6.01
C ASP A 50 7.10 9.91 -4.87
N GLY A 51 8.07 10.75 -5.21
CA GLY A 51 8.91 11.45 -4.23
C GLY A 51 8.33 12.76 -3.68
N GLY A 52 7.14 13.17 -4.13
CA GLY A 52 6.48 14.41 -3.69
C GLY A 52 5.80 14.27 -2.33
N GLN A 53 5.56 15.38 -1.65
CA GLN A 53 4.76 15.44 -0.41
C GLN A 53 3.96 16.75 -0.34
N GLY A 54 2.93 16.76 0.50
CA GLY A 54 1.98 17.88 0.58
C GLY A 54 1.45 18.26 -0.79
N ASP A 55 1.47 19.54 -1.11
CA ASP A 55 0.99 20.09 -2.40
C ASP A 55 1.77 19.58 -3.63
N THR A 56 2.96 19.01 -3.44
CA THR A 56 3.79 18.45 -4.52
C THR A 56 3.55 16.97 -4.76
N ALA A 57 2.80 16.28 -3.90
CA ALA A 57 2.43 14.89 -4.10
C ALA A 57 1.50 14.77 -5.32
N GLN A 58 1.79 13.84 -6.22
CA GLN A 58 1.01 13.59 -7.44
C GLN A 58 0.58 12.12 -7.54
N PHE A 59 1.27 11.21 -6.84
CA PHE A 59 0.95 9.78 -6.88
C PHE A 59 1.24 9.11 -5.54
N LYS A 60 0.18 8.65 -4.85
CA LYS A 60 0.24 7.80 -3.64
C LYS A 60 -0.87 6.76 -3.74
N LYS A 61 -0.54 5.50 -4.04
CA LYS A 61 -1.56 4.48 -4.28
C LYS A 61 -1.22 3.16 -3.62
N ILE A 62 -2.26 2.36 -3.37
CA ILE A 62 -2.14 0.96 -2.96
C ILE A 62 -2.66 0.11 -4.09
N PHE A 63 -1.86 -0.88 -4.47
CA PHE A 63 -2.20 -1.87 -5.48
C PHE A 63 -2.36 -3.24 -4.84
N LYS A 64 -3.29 -4.04 -5.34
CA LYS A 64 -3.29 -5.49 -5.15
C LYS A 64 -2.50 -6.14 -6.27
N VAL A 65 -1.67 -7.11 -5.94
CA VAL A 65 -1.01 -7.97 -6.91
C VAL A 65 -1.38 -9.43 -6.71
N ASP A 66 -1.41 -10.20 -7.81
CA ASP A 66 -1.77 -11.63 -7.82
C ASP A 66 -0.74 -12.45 -8.60
N PHE A 67 -0.07 -13.37 -7.90
CA PHE A 67 0.99 -14.23 -8.44
C PHE A 67 0.46 -15.41 -9.26
N SER A 68 -0.82 -15.76 -9.08
CA SER A 68 -1.46 -16.82 -9.86
C SER A 68 -1.67 -16.42 -11.33
N HIS A 69 -1.64 -15.11 -11.61
CA HIS A 69 -1.75 -14.53 -12.95
C HIS A 69 -0.49 -13.75 -13.31
N ARG A 70 0.27 -14.26 -14.28
CA ARG A 70 1.46 -13.60 -14.82
C ARG A 70 1.34 -13.42 -16.33
N ASP A 71 1.80 -12.28 -16.84
CA ASP A 71 1.85 -12.03 -18.27
C ASP A 71 3.03 -12.76 -18.94
N ALA A 72 3.14 -12.64 -20.27
CA ALA A 72 4.21 -13.29 -21.04
C ALA A 72 5.63 -12.81 -20.69
N ASN A 73 5.76 -11.66 -20.00
CA ASN A 73 7.03 -11.10 -19.56
C ASN A 73 7.30 -11.38 -18.06
N GLY A 74 6.38 -12.05 -17.37
CA GLY A 74 6.50 -12.41 -15.96
C GLY A 74 6.00 -11.35 -14.98
N PHE A 75 5.28 -10.32 -15.45
CA PHE A 75 4.63 -9.36 -14.56
C PHE A 75 3.42 -9.97 -13.88
N VAL A 76 3.34 -9.83 -12.56
CA VAL A 76 2.15 -10.22 -11.79
C VAL A 76 0.98 -9.31 -12.16
N ALA A 77 -0.24 -9.85 -12.16
CA ALA A 77 -1.43 -9.03 -12.34
C ALA A 77 -1.48 -7.97 -11.23
N LYS A 78 -1.83 -6.73 -11.59
CA LYS A 78 -1.84 -5.56 -10.70
C LYS A 78 -3.14 -4.79 -10.86
N GLU A 79 -3.78 -4.46 -9.74
CA GLU A 79 -5.04 -3.76 -9.65
C GLU A 79 -4.92 -2.62 -8.64
N GLU A 80 -5.34 -1.40 -8.99
CA GLU A 80 -5.42 -0.29 -8.04
C GLU A 80 -6.56 -0.52 -7.05
N VAL A 81 -6.30 -0.42 -5.76
CA VAL A 81 -7.32 -0.60 -4.71
C VAL A 81 -7.59 0.66 -3.89
N VAL A 82 -6.60 1.56 -3.77
CA VAL A 82 -6.75 2.84 -3.05
C VAL A 82 -5.93 3.92 -3.72
N ASP A 83 -6.53 5.10 -3.92
CA ASP A 83 -5.82 6.35 -4.20
C ASP A 83 -5.73 7.18 -2.91
N LEU A 84 -4.54 7.23 -2.31
CA LEU A 84 -4.31 7.92 -1.04
C LEU A 84 -4.31 9.45 -1.17
N LEU A 85 -4.39 10.00 -2.39
CA LEU A 85 -4.62 11.42 -2.62
C LEU A 85 -6.09 11.75 -2.92
N ASN A 86 -6.98 10.74 -2.88
CA ASN A 86 -8.39 10.90 -3.16
C ASN A 86 -9.23 9.93 -2.31
N VAL A 87 -9.07 10.01 -0.98
CA VAL A 87 -9.83 9.19 -0.03
C VAL A 87 -11.14 9.88 0.29
N HIS A 88 -12.27 9.17 0.16
CA HIS A 88 -13.57 9.69 0.56
C HIS A 88 -13.67 9.82 2.08
N ASP A 89 -13.91 11.04 2.57
CA ASP A 89 -14.09 11.37 3.99
C ASP A 89 -15.40 12.15 4.18
N PRO A 90 -16.57 11.50 4.05
CA PRO A 90 -17.87 12.18 4.06
C PRO A 90 -18.21 12.83 5.40
N ASP A 91 -17.53 12.44 6.47
CA ASP A 91 -17.77 12.91 7.83
C ASP A 91 -16.72 13.94 8.29
N ASP A 92 -15.80 14.36 7.40
CA ASP A 92 -14.72 15.32 7.68
C ASP A 92 -13.99 14.97 8.98
N LEU A 93 -13.51 13.72 9.07
CA LEU A 93 -12.95 13.16 10.30
C LEU A 93 -11.71 13.93 10.77
N ASN A 94 -10.99 14.58 9.86
CA ASN A 94 -9.84 15.43 10.17
C ASN A 94 -10.21 16.92 10.41
N GLY A 95 -11.45 17.34 10.13
CA GLY A 95 -11.98 18.67 10.41
C GLY A 95 -11.39 19.78 9.54
N ASP A 96 -10.97 19.47 8.31
CA ASP A 96 -10.40 20.44 7.36
C ASP A 96 -11.45 21.09 6.45
N GLY A 97 -12.71 20.62 6.51
CA GLY A 97 -13.83 21.12 5.72
C GLY A 97 -13.92 20.55 4.30
N SER A 98 -13.12 19.52 3.98
CA SER A 98 -13.17 18.76 2.73
C SER A 98 -13.81 17.40 2.96
N ASN A 99 -14.56 16.91 1.97
CA ASN A 99 -15.02 15.52 1.97
C ASN A 99 -14.04 14.55 1.28
N ILE A 100 -12.85 15.05 0.97
CA ILE A 100 -11.75 14.32 0.35
C ILE A 100 -10.52 14.50 1.23
N PHE A 101 -10.09 13.40 1.81
CA PHE A 101 -8.88 13.31 2.59
C PHE A 101 -7.69 12.92 1.72
N THR A 102 -6.51 13.46 2.06
CA THR A 102 -5.26 13.11 1.39
C THR A 102 -4.23 12.62 2.41
N PHE A 103 -3.39 11.67 2.01
CA PHE A 103 -2.28 11.12 2.79
C PHE A 103 -0.95 11.40 2.07
N PRO A 104 -0.53 12.68 1.94
CA PRO A 104 0.47 13.11 0.96
C PRO A 104 1.89 13.00 1.53
N PHE A 105 2.25 11.87 2.13
CA PHE A 105 3.56 11.65 2.71
C PHE A 105 4.54 10.98 1.74
N VAL A 106 5.83 11.25 1.88
CA VAL A 106 6.87 10.49 1.14
C VAL A 106 7.01 9.08 1.74
N THR A 107 6.88 8.96 3.05
CA THR A 107 7.30 7.79 3.82
C THR A 107 6.08 7.02 4.34
N ILE A 108 5.17 6.72 3.42
CA ILE A 108 4.08 5.76 3.63
C ILE A 108 4.69 4.37 3.57
N GLU A 109 5.03 3.81 4.74
CA GLU A 109 5.89 2.63 4.84
C GLU A 109 5.20 1.44 5.50
N ASN A 110 3.90 1.58 5.81
CA ASN A 110 3.13 0.46 6.35
C ASN A 110 1.73 0.39 5.74
N VAL A 111 1.36 -0.81 5.32
CA VAL A 111 -0.02 -1.24 5.14
C VAL A 111 -0.25 -2.55 5.87
N LEU A 112 -1.30 -2.61 6.68
CA LEU A 112 -1.71 -3.80 7.41
C LEU A 112 -3.16 -4.15 7.04
N VAL A 113 -3.39 -5.40 6.68
CA VAL A 113 -4.75 -5.92 6.50
C VAL A 113 -5.35 -6.19 7.88
N ILE A 114 -6.40 -5.44 8.25
CA ILE A 114 -7.13 -5.64 9.51
C ILE A 114 -8.13 -6.78 9.35
N ASP A 115 -8.94 -6.74 8.29
CA ASP A 115 -9.93 -7.76 7.97
C ASP A 115 -10.19 -7.78 6.45
N SER A 116 -11.20 -8.52 5.98
CA SER A 116 -11.46 -8.68 4.55
C SER A 116 -11.80 -7.38 3.83
N GLN A 117 -12.21 -6.31 4.52
CA GLN A 117 -12.57 -5.05 3.88
C GLN A 117 -11.88 -3.84 4.51
N THR A 118 -11.04 -4.04 5.53
CA THR A 118 -10.42 -2.93 6.26
C THR A 118 -8.90 -3.05 6.25
N ILE A 119 -8.22 -1.95 5.95
CA ILE A 119 -6.76 -1.84 6.04
C ILE A 119 -6.36 -0.66 6.95
N LEU A 120 -5.19 -0.78 7.56
CA LEU A 120 -4.49 0.32 8.20
C LEU A 120 -3.35 0.78 7.31
N VAL A 121 -3.16 2.08 7.19
CA VAL A 121 -2.05 2.70 6.46
C VAL A 121 -1.34 3.66 7.39
N ALA A 122 0.00 3.65 7.40
CA ALA A 122 0.78 4.52 8.25
C ALA A 122 1.89 5.28 7.51
N ASN A 123 2.11 6.51 7.97
CA ASN A 123 3.29 7.31 7.69
C ASN A 123 4.32 7.07 8.80
N ASP A 124 5.49 6.55 8.44
CA ASP A 124 6.68 6.64 9.27
C ASP A 124 7.32 7.99 8.96
N ASN A 125 7.28 8.94 9.89
CA ASN A 125 7.77 10.30 9.65
C ASN A 125 9.28 10.39 9.42
N ASN A 126 10.00 9.26 9.48
CA ASN A 126 11.45 9.16 9.29
C ASN A 126 12.16 10.32 9.98
N TYR A 127 11.89 10.45 11.28
CA TYR A 127 12.27 11.63 12.04
C TYR A 127 13.76 11.98 11.83
N PRO A 128 14.10 13.25 11.51
CA PRO A 128 13.25 14.44 11.49
C PRO A 128 12.83 14.95 10.08
N PHE A 129 12.67 14.09 9.06
CA PHE A 129 12.72 14.55 7.66
C PHE A 129 11.36 14.80 6.96
N SER A 130 10.25 14.17 7.38
CA SER A 130 8.95 14.32 6.71
C SER A 130 8.21 15.59 7.13
N ILE A 131 7.61 16.32 6.17
CA ILE A 131 6.92 17.62 6.35
C ILE A 131 5.69 17.76 5.42
N GLY A 132 4.94 16.68 5.22
CA GLY A 132 3.89 16.55 4.23
C GLY A 132 2.66 17.44 4.47
N ARG A 133 2.19 17.61 5.72
CA ARG A 133 0.94 18.38 5.97
C ARG A 133 1.13 19.70 6.68
N LEU A 134 2.13 19.81 7.54
CA LEU A 134 2.36 21.00 8.35
C LEU A 134 3.71 21.63 7.99
N PRO A 135 3.90 22.93 8.26
CA PRO A 135 5.22 23.58 8.12
C PRO A 135 6.24 23.12 9.18
N ALA A 136 5.96 22.01 9.87
CA ALA A 136 6.78 21.39 10.90
C ALA A 136 6.95 19.89 10.58
N ILE A 137 7.87 19.23 11.29
CA ILE A 137 8.09 17.79 11.17
C ILE A 137 6.76 17.07 11.41
N ASP A 138 6.40 16.15 10.53
CA ASP A 138 5.18 15.37 10.65
C ASP A 138 5.20 14.51 11.92
N ASN A 139 4.02 14.30 12.50
CA ASN A 139 3.83 13.17 13.39
C ASN A 139 3.75 11.89 12.56
N ASN A 140 4.00 10.75 13.19
CA ASN A 140 3.48 9.51 12.64
C ASN A 140 1.97 9.61 12.58
N GLU A 141 1.40 9.28 11.44
CA GLU A 141 -0.04 9.30 11.21
C GLU A 141 -0.49 7.92 10.76
N ILE A 142 -1.64 7.51 11.29
CA ILE A 142 -2.24 6.21 11.02
C ILE A 142 -3.69 6.46 10.64
N ILE A 143 -4.11 5.89 9.51
CA ILE A 143 -5.49 5.90 9.05
C ILE A 143 -6.00 4.48 8.90
N VAL A 144 -7.31 4.33 9.07
CA VAL A 144 -8.03 3.08 8.79
C VAL A 144 -8.94 3.33 7.60
N LEU A 145 -8.81 2.51 6.58
CA LEU A 145 -9.55 2.63 5.32
C LEU A 145 -10.43 1.39 5.12
N GLN A 146 -11.68 1.63 4.77
CA GLN A 146 -12.55 0.59 4.23
C GLN A 146 -12.36 0.54 2.71
N LEU A 147 -12.20 -0.66 2.16
CA LEU A 147 -12.04 -0.92 0.73
C LEU A 147 -13.40 -1.09 0.06
N ASP A 148 -13.53 -0.59 -1.17
CA ASP A 148 -14.75 -0.77 -1.97
C ASP A 148 -15.03 -2.25 -2.29
N THR A 149 -13.95 -3.01 -2.54
CA THR A 149 -14.03 -4.45 -2.83
C THR A 149 -13.35 -5.24 -1.71
N PRO A 150 -14.06 -6.21 -1.09
CA PRO A 150 -13.44 -7.10 -0.11
C PRO A 150 -12.30 -7.93 -0.70
N LEU A 151 -11.24 -8.08 0.08
CA LEU A 151 -10.11 -8.96 -0.13
C LEU A 151 -10.51 -10.42 0.09
N HIS A 152 -9.88 -11.33 -0.65
CA HIS A 152 -9.99 -12.77 -0.46
C HIS A 152 -9.05 -13.20 0.68
N LEU A 153 -9.39 -12.81 1.90
CA LEU A 153 -8.49 -12.90 3.05
C LEU A 153 -8.25 -14.36 3.48
N ASP A 154 -6.97 -14.74 3.63
CA ASP A 154 -6.62 -16.00 4.26
C ASP A 154 -6.97 -15.97 5.76
N PRO A 155 -7.56 -17.04 6.33
CA PRO A 155 -7.97 -17.07 7.73
C PRO A 155 -6.83 -16.91 8.76
N ARG A 156 -5.57 -16.98 8.34
CA ARG A 156 -4.37 -16.73 9.16
C ARG A 156 -3.95 -15.25 9.16
N VAL A 157 -4.51 -14.43 8.29
CA VAL A 157 -4.18 -13.01 8.12
C VAL A 157 -5.30 -12.16 8.69
N GLY A 158 -4.94 -11.10 9.43
CA GLY A 158 -5.90 -10.17 10.01
C GLY A 158 -6.81 -10.80 11.08
N GLN A 159 -7.89 -10.10 11.38
CA GLN A 159 -8.98 -10.51 12.24
C GLN A 159 -10.12 -11.07 11.39
N GLN A 160 -10.83 -12.06 11.91
CA GLN A 160 -12.09 -12.47 11.29
C GLN A 160 -13.11 -11.35 11.45
N SER A 161 -13.78 -10.98 10.36
CA SER A 161 -14.85 -9.99 10.38
C SER A 161 -15.90 -10.40 11.41
N VAL A 162 -15.97 -9.67 12.53
CA VAL A 162 -17.02 -9.89 13.52
C VAL A 162 -18.26 -9.23 12.94
N ALA A 163 -19.26 -10.04 12.58
CA ALA A 163 -20.57 -9.50 12.26
C ALA A 163 -21.05 -8.70 13.47
N VAL A 164 -21.12 -7.37 13.34
CA VAL A 164 -21.75 -6.52 14.35
C VAL A 164 -23.24 -6.85 14.29
N SER A 165 -23.72 -7.61 15.27
CA SER A 165 -25.12 -8.00 15.46
C SER A 165 -25.98 -6.83 15.92
#